data_AF-A0A2S7X8H6-F1
#
_entry.id   AF-A0A2S7X8H6-F1
#
_cell.length_a   1.000
_cell.length_b   1.000
_cell.length_c   1.000
_cell.angle_alpha   90.00
_cell.angle_beta   90.00
_cell.angle_gamma   90.00
#
_symmetry.space_group_name_H-M   'P 1'
#
loop_
_entity.id
_entity.type
_entity.pdbx_description
1 polymer ?
#
loop_
_entity_poly.entity_id
_entity_poly.type
_entity_poly.pdbx_seq_one_letter_code
_entity_poly.pdbx_strand_id
1 'polypeptide(L)'
;MPMRKMQACSFSLVSHPITNNEFSNKQQRNNLKSSLENSKLYAIAQARYPRIDFKMQENGIEITISNDEFKSVGYIDIFYLFKVNYPEYIDAILSRDVLLNFKTYSDPNCYFVIGIKEKDTGNMIREGMIEISAWQLLFYKSRGERYISGFDNYKDFLKLFIHYVGKTSKSTYERLSKGHHARLNILSSEEPINRQNLLSEELLILAFEVDAVNIIQNPKEYDLGETKLNDVIDLVERSLISSLMPKYNEVKYKSHGEKFKESDEFDSCCLTLNDNIQLFTDEAKLCGKYDASGLSNSDYIILDESGISLNNI
;
A
#
# COMPACT_ATOMS: atom_id res chain seq x y z
N MET A 1 -20.41 -18.62 31.65
CA MET A 1 -19.61 -18.85 30.44
C MET A 1 -18.21 -18.34 30.70
N PRO A 2 -17.13 -19.02 30.25
CA PRO A 2 -15.79 -18.46 30.36
C PRO A 2 -15.73 -17.13 29.59
N MET A 3 -15.04 -16.15 30.16
CA MET A 3 -14.78 -14.86 29.53
C MET A 3 -13.96 -15.10 28.28
N ARG A 4 -14.45 -14.67 27.12
CA ARG A 4 -13.68 -14.72 25.87
C ARG A 4 -13.09 -13.35 25.55
N LYS A 5 -11.78 -13.30 25.38
CA LYS A 5 -10.99 -12.16 24.93
C LYS A 5 -10.55 -12.42 23.49
N MET A 6 -10.87 -11.51 22.58
CA MET A 6 -10.42 -11.56 21.19
C MET A 6 -9.60 -10.30 20.90
N GLN A 7 -8.53 -10.43 20.14
CA GLN A 7 -7.83 -9.30 19.57
C GLN A 7 -8.26 -9.11 18.12
N ALA A 8 -8.90 -7.98 17.81
CA ALA A 8 -9.20 -7.60 16.44
C ALA A 8 -8.04 -6.75 15.91
N CYS A 9 -7.40 -7.22 14.85
CA CYS A 9 -6.24 -6.61 14.22
C CYS A 9 -6.58 -6.22 12.78
N SER A 10 -6.26 -5.00 12.42
CA SER A 10 -6.33 -4.52 11.04
C SER A 10 -4.95 -4.06 10.60
N PHE A 11 -4.58 -4.34 9.37
CA PHE A 11 -3.36 -3.79 8.79
C PHE A 11 -3.66 -3.13 7.45
N SER A 12 -2.95 -2.04 7.18
CA SER A 12 -3.10 -1.23 5.97
C SER A 12 -1.75 -0.74 5.49
N LEU A 13 -1.65 -0.48 4.19
CA LEU A 13 -0.49 0.09 3.55
C LEU A 13 -0.26 1.53 4.04
N VAL A 14 0.96 1.85 4.48
CA VAL A 14 1.32 3.23 4.85
C VAL A 14 1.51 4.13 3.62
N SER A 15 1.68 3.52 2.45
CA SER A 15 1.84 4.18 1.16
C SER A 15 1.46 3.23 0.02
N HIS A 16 1.34 3.76 -1.20
CA HIS A 16 1.26 2.94 -2.41
C HIS A 16 2.36 1.86 -2.46
N PRO A 17 2.12 0.73 -3.17
CA PRO A 17 3.16 -0.25 -3.47
C PRO A 17 4.39 0.42 -4.10
N ILE A 18 5.56 0.22 -3.53
CA ILE A 18 6.80 0.89 -3.96
C ILE A 18 7.63 -0.11 -4.74
N THR A 19 8.04 0.21 -5.97
CA THR A 19 8.94 -0.70 -6.69
C THR A 19 10.30 -0.80 -6.02
N ASN A 20 10.97 -1.93 -6.20
CA ASN A 20 12.34 -2.14 -5.75
C ASN A 20 13.31 -1.11 -6.36
N ASN A 21 13.06 -0.72 -7.61
CA ASN A 21 13.78 0.36 -8.28
C ASN A 21 13.54 1.71 -7.60
N GLU A 22 12.28 2.08 -7.33
CA GLU A 22 11.94 3.31 -6.62
C GLU A 22 12.53 3.37 -5.23
N PHE A 23 12.45 2.29 -4.45
CA PHE A 23 13.02 2.25 -3.11
C PHE A 23 14.55 2.45 -3.14
N SER A 24 15.23 1.87 -4.13
CA SER A 24 16.69 2.01 -4.30
C SER A 24 17.11 3.41 -4.76
N ASN A 25 16.37 4.02 -5.70
CA ASN A 25 16.74 5.28 -6.34
C ASN A 25 16.16 6.52 -5.63
N LYS A 26 14.98 6.42 -5.01
CA LYS A 26 14.25 7.53 -4.39
C LYS A 26 14.46 7.63 -2.87
N GLN A 27 15.67 7.35 -2.37
CA GLN A 27 16.02 7.42 -0.94
C GLN A 27 15.75 8.80 -0.26
N GLN A 28 15.29 9.81 -0.99
CA GLN A 28 15.37 11.22 -0.61
C GLN A 28 14.05 12.03 -0.72
N ARG A 29 12.87 11.39 -0.82
CA ARG A 29 11.59 12.14 -0.68
C ARG A 29 11.06 12.02 0.74
N ASN A 30 11.09 13.14 1.49
CA ASN A 30 10.77 13.21 2.92
C ASN A 30 9.47 12.48 3.29
N ASN A 31 8.39 12.66 2.54
CA ASN A 31 7.08 12.13 2.90
C ASN A 31 7.00 10.59 2.85
N LEU A 32 7.59 9.96 1.82
CA LEU A 32 7.59 8.49 1.71
C LEU A 32 8.47 7.87 2.79
N LYS A 33 9.64 8.46 3.03
CA LYS A 33 10.55 8.02 4.08
C LYS A 33 9.87 8.07 5.46
N SER A 34 9.17 9.15 5.79
CA SER A 34 8.46 9.28 7.06
C SER A 34 7.36 8.22 7.24
N SER A 35 6.59 7.90 6.20
CA SER A 35 5.61 6.80 6.27
C SER A 35 6.27 5.45 6.54
N LEU A 36 7.38 5.15 5.85
CA LEU A 36 8.10 3.89 6.01
C LEU A 36 8.84 3.78 7.36
N GLU A 37 9.24 4.92 7.94
CA GLU A 37 9.89 4.99 9.26
C GLU A 37 8.98 4.54 10.40
N ASN A 38 7.66 4.70 10.24
CA ASN A 38 6.68 4.28 11.25
C ASN A 38 6.17 2.84 11.05
N SER A 39 6.34 2.28 9.84
CA SER A 39 5.94 0.89 9.55
C SER A 39 6.95 -0.12 10.11
N LYS A 40 6.44 -1.21 10.69
CA LYS A 40 7.23 -2.32 11.24
C LYS A 40 6.91 -3.68 10.62
N LEU A 41 5.81 -3.77 9.88
CA LEU A 41 5.42 -4.94 9.11
C LEU A 41 5.59 -4.62 7.62
N TYR A 42 6.10 -5.57 6.84
CA TYR A 42 6.24 -5.41 5.40
C TYR A 42 6.11 -6.74 4.67
N ALA A 43 5.81 -6.65 3.38
CA ALA A 43 5.90 -7.76 2.45
C ALA A 43 6.70 -7.36 1.20
N ILE A 44 7.33 -8.36 0.58
CA ILE A 44 7.90 -8.25 -0.74
C ILE A 44 6.97 -9.00 -1.68
N ALA A 45 6.44 -8.30 -2.66
CA ALA A 45 5.47 -8.83 -3.60
C ALA A 45 5.94 -8.64 -5.05
N GLN A 46 5.25 -9.25 -6.00
CA GLN A 46 5.46 -9.04 -7.42
C GLN A 46 4.13 -8.80 -8.14
N ALA A 47 4.12 -7.86 -9.07
CA ALA A 47 2.99 -7.61 -9.95
C ALA A 47 3.48 -7.02 -11.29
N ARG A 48 2.69 -7.21 -12.36
CA ARG A 48 3.01 -6.64 -13.68
C ARG A 48 3.15 -5.12 -13.57
N TYR A 49 4.26 -4.59 -14.06
CA TYR A 49 4.56 -3.17 -13.93
C TYR A 49 3.57 -2.30 -14.74
N PRO A 50 2.79 -1.42 -14.07
CA PRO A 50 1.87 -0.51 -14.73
C PRO A 50 2.60 0.71 -15.32
N ARG A 51 2.40 0.93 -16.62
CA ARG A 51 2.87 2.10 -17.37
C ARG A 51 1.75 3.13 -17.49
N ILE A 52 2.12 4.41 -17.47
CA ILE A 52 1.20 5.53 -17.69
C ILE A 52 1.41 6.11 -19.09
N ASP A 53 0.30 6.38 -19.77
CA ASP A 53 0.18 7.25 -20.93
C ASP A 53 -0.86 8.35 -20.63
N PHE A 54 -0.75 9.51 -21.27
CA PHE A 54 -1.68 10.62 -21.08
C PHE A 54 -2.06 11.26 -22.40
N LYS A 55 -3.27 11.80 -22.43
CA LYS A 55 -3.78 12.58 -23.55
C LYS A 55 -4.41 13.86 -23.04
N MET A 56 -3.89 15.00 -23.50
CA MET A 56 -4.52 16.30 -23.25
C MET A 56 -5.87 16.36 -23.98
N GLN A 57 -6.92 16.68 -23.25
CA GLN A 57 -8.27 16.91 -23.76
C GLN A 57 -8.64 18.39 -23.51
N GLU A 58 -9.64 18.93 -24.22
CA GLU A 58 -10.07 20.34 -24.05
C GLU A 58 -10.45 20.69 -22.60
N ASN A 59 -10.94 19.71 -21.82
CA ASN A 59 -11.46 19.89 -20.46
C ASN A 59 -10.70 19.09 -19.38
N GLY A 60 -9.49 18.58 -19.65
CA GLY A 60 -8.72 17.85 -18.63
C GLY A 60 -7.57 17.00 -19.17
N ILE A 61 -6.97 16.21 -18.27
CA ILE A 61 -5.96 15.20 -18.61
C ILE A 61 -6.59 13.82 -18.48
N GLU A 62 -6.69 13.14 -19.60
CA GLU A 62 -7.00 11.71 -19.64
C GLU A 62 -5.72 10.92 -19.38
N ILE A 63 -5.79 9.95 -18.48
CA ILE A 63 -4.68 9.09 -18.10
C ILE A 63 -5.05 7.66 -18.40
N THR A 64 -4.18 6.99 -19.13
CA THR A 64 -4.25 5.55 -19.38
C THR A 64 -3.20 4.86 -18.53
N ILE A 65 -3.60 3.83 -17.78
CA ILE A 65 -2.68 2.90 -17.11
C ILE A 65 -2.78 1.55 -17.82
N SER A 66 -1.65 0.93 -18.14
CA SER A 66 -1.61 -0.41 -18.74
C SER A 66 -0.41 -1.23 -18.29
N ASN A 67 -0.59 -2.55 -18.20
CA ASN A 67 0.49 -3.50 -17.83
C ASN A 67 0.52 -4.71 -18.78
N ASP A 68 0.22 -4.48 -20.05
CA ASP A 68 0.09 -5.46 -21.16
C ASP A 68 -1.08 -6.46 -21.06
N GLU A 69 -1.57 -6.71 -19.85
CA GLU A 69 -2.74 -7.56 -19.62
C GLU A 69 -4.01 -6.73 -19.43
N PHE A 70 -3.90 -5.68 -18.61
CA PHE A 70 -5.00 -4.78 -18.31
C PHE A 70 -4.72 -3.38 -18.84
N LYS A 71 -5.80 -2.71 -19.21
CA LYS A 71 -5.82 -1.29 -19.55
C LYS A 71 -6.93 -0.62 -18.78
N SER A 72 -6.65 0.58 -18.28
CA SER A 72 -7.58 1.38 -17.51
C SER A 72 -7.45 2.84 -17.87
N VAL A 73 -8.56 3.56 -17.91
CA VAL A 73 -8.59 4.99 -18.23
C VAL A 73 -9.24 5.74 -17.07
N GLY A 74 -8.65 6.87 -16.70
CA GLY A 74 -9.16 7.73 -15.65
C GLY A 74 -8.74 9.18 -15.84
N TYR A 75 -9.19 10.00 -14.91
CA TYR A 75 -8.98 11.44 -14.93
C TYR A 75 -8.55 11.92 -13.55
N ILE A 76 -7.62 12.86 -13.52
CA ILE A 76 -7.24 13.58 -12.30
C ILE A 76 -7.79 14.99 -12.37
N ASP A 77 -8.40 15.45 -11.28
CA ASP A 77 -8.68 16.86 -11.08
C ASP A 77 -7.35 17.61 -10.86
N ILE A 78 -6.92 18.25 -11.93
CA ILE A 78 -5.70 19.05 -11.96
C ILE A 78 -5.78 20.18 -10.92
N PHE A 79 -6.93 20.86 -10.78
CA PHE A 79 -7.09 21.94 -9.81
C PHE A 79 -6.88 21.47 -8.37
N TYR A 80 -7.30 20.24 -8.06
CA TYR A 80 -7.02 19.65 -6.76
C TYR A 80 -5.50 19.46 -6.54
N LEU A 81 -4.77 18.94 -7.54
CA LEU A 81 -3.31 18.81 -7.44
C LEU A 81 -2.64 20.17 -7.20
N PHE A 82 -3.10 21.24 -7.85
CA PHE A 82 -2.62 22.60 -7.55
C PHE A 82 -2.89 23.01 -6.12
N LYS A 83 -4.12 22.85 -5.67
CA LYS A 83 -4.52 23.29 -4.33
C LYS A 83 -3.67 22.66 -3.24
N VAL A 84 -3.29 21.41 -3.41
CA VAL A 84 -2.44 20.69 -2.45
C VAL A 84 -0.98 21.14 -2.52
N ASN A 85 -0.43 21.38 -3.72
CA ASN A 85 1.00 21.64 -3.90
C ASN A 85 1.36 23.14 -3.86
N TYR A 86 0.43 24.01 -4.25
CA TYR A 86 0.60 25.46 -4.42
C TYR A 86 -0.62 26.24 -3.88
N PRO A 87 -1.02 26.02 -2.61
CA PRO A 87 -2.22 26.65 -2.03
C PRO A 87 -2.20 28.18 -2.11
N GLU A 88 -1.04 28.80 -2.02
CA GLU A 88 -0.84 30.26 -2.04
C GLU A 88 -1.21 30.92 -3.38
N TYR A 89 -1.34 30.15 -4.46
CA TYR A 89 -1.71 30.64 -5.79
C TYR A 89 -3.18 30.41 -6.15
N ILE A 90 -3.97 29.78 -5.28
CA ILE A 90 -5.34 29.36 -5.60
C ILE A 90 -6.25 30.55 -5.89
N ASP A 91 -6.21 31.61 -5.08
CA ASP A 91 -7.06 32.77 -5.29
C ASP A 91 -6.75 33.46 -6.63
N ALA A 92 -5.46 33.58 -6.98
CA ALA A 92 -5.00 34.16 -8.25
C ALA A 92 -5.40 33.31 -9.47
N ILE A 93 -5.44 31.97 -9.33
CA ILE A 93 -5.91 31.06 -10.38
C ILE A 93 -7.42 31.22 -10.56
N LEU A 94 -8.19 31.30 -9.47
CA LEU A 94 -9.64 31.42 -9.50
C LEU A 94 -10.10 32.79 -10.03
N SER A 95 -9.38 33.86 -9.69
CA SER A 95 -9.61 35.21 -10.23
C SER A 95 -9.16 35.38 -11.68
N ARG A 96 -8.43 34.39 -12.22
CA ARG A 96 -7.80 34.42 -13.55
C ARG A 96 -6.79 35.56 -13.71
N ASP A 97 -6.05 35.86 -12.66
CA ASP A 97 -4.92 36.80 -12.67
C ASP A 97 -3.63 36.11 -13.16
N VAL A 98 -3.59 34.78 -13.06
CA VAL A 98 -2.50 33.94 -13.58
C VAL A 98 -3.01 32.89 -14.55
N LEU A 99 -2.13 32.44 -15.45
CA LEU A 99 -2.36 31.36 -16.40
C LEU A 99 -1.60 30.10 -15.97
N LEU A 100 -2.27 28.95 -16.11
CA LEU A 100 -1.66 27.64 -15.87
C LEU A 100 -1.13 27.06 -17.18
N ASN A 101 0.11 26.59 -17.15
CA ASN A 101 0.75 25.88 -18.23
C ASN A 101 1.13 24.47 -17.78
N PHE A 102 0.99 23.49 -18.68
CA PHE A 102 1.24 22.09 -18.39
C PHE A 102 2.14 21.47 -19.45
N LYS A 103 3.15 20.75 -18.99
CA LYS A 103 3.86 19.77 -19.80
C LYS A 103 3.87 18.46 -19.05
N THR A 104 3.78 17.38 -19.80
CA THR A 104 3.75 16.04 -19.25
C THR A 104 4.85 15.21 -19.89
N TYR A 105 5.53 14.42 -19.06
CA TYR A 105 6.58 13.49 -19.49
C TYR A 105 6.29 12.12 -18.88
N SER A 106 6.46 11.06 -19.67
CA SER A 106 6.34 9.68 -19.20
C SER A 106 7.65 8.94 -19.44
N ASP A 107 8.37 8.61 -18.37
CA ASP A 107 9.41 7.57 -18.37
C ASP A 107 9.91 7.26 -16.94
N PRO A 108 9.60 6.09 -16.34
CA PRO A 108 8.37 5.32 -16.45
C PRO A 108 7.21 5.90 -15.60
N ASN A 109 7.51 6.92 -14.79
CA ASN A 109 6.52 7.69 -14.03
C ASN A 109 5.98 8.86 -14.86
N CYS A 110 4.83 9.39 -14.44
CA CYS A 110 4.27 10.60 -15.02
C CYS A 110 4.81 11.83 -14.27
N TYR A 111 5.39 12.76 -15.00
CA TYR A 111 5.83 14.06 -14.48
C TYR A 111 4.94 15.15 -15.07
N PHE A 112 4.20 15.84 -14.21
CA PHE A 112 3.51 17.09 -14.54
C PHE A 112 4.45 18.25 -14.24
N VAL A 113 4.96 18.90 -15.28
CA VAL A 113 5.58 20.22 -15.15
C VAL A 113 4.48 21.26 -15.27
N ILE A 114 4.36 22.05 -14.22
CA ILE A 114 3.34 23.04 -14.00
C ILE A 114 3.99 24.40 -13.98
N GLY A 115 3.55 25.29 -14.86
CA GLY A 115 3.95 26.69 -14.88
C GLY A 115 2.80 27.60 -14.49
N ILE A 116 3.03 28.52 -13.57
CA ILE A 116 2.14 29.64 -13.26
C ILE A 116 2.72 30.87 -13.93
N LYS A 117 1.96 31.48 -14.84
CA LYS A 117 2.37 32.67 -15.58
C LYS A 117 1.51 33.87 -15.22
N GLU A 118 2.09 35.06 -15.24
CA GLU A 118 1.32 36.29 -15.18
C GLU A 118 0.50 36.42 -16.46
N LYS A 119 -0.79 36.75 -16.32
CA LYS A 119 -1.69 36.81 -17.47
C LYS A 119 -1.32 37.89 -18.47
N ASP A 120 -0.95 39.06 -17.97
CA ASP A 120 -0.76 40.25 -18.81
C ASP A 120 0.57 40.22 -19.57
N THR A 121 1.63 39.71 -18.95
CA THR A 121 2.97 39.66 -19.54
C THR A 121 3.33 38.29 -20.12
N GLY A 122 2.65 37.23 -19.70
CA GLY A 122 3.02 35.85 -20.00
C GLY A 122 4.29 35.37 -19.30
N ASN A 123 4.88 36.18 -18.41
CA ASN A 123 6.10 35.84 -17.69
C ASN A 123 5.85 34.71 -16.70
N MET A 124 6.81 33.79 -16.58
CA MET A 124 6.73 32.71 -15.60
C MET A 124 6.92 33.28 -14.19
N ILE A 125 5.89 33.14 -13.35
CA ILE A 125 5.93 33.48 -11.92
C ILE A 125 6.56 32.31 -11.16
N ARG A 126 6.16 31.08 -11.51
CA ARG A 126 6.62 29.87 -10.85
C ARG A 126 6.56 28.68 -11.77
N GLU A 127 7.54 27.80 -11.65
CA GLU A 127 7.50 26.47 -12.26
C GLU A 127 7.69 25.43 -11.17
N GLY A 128 6.99 24.31 -11.30
CA GLY A 128 7.03 23.21 -10.37
C GLY A 128 6.81 21.89 -11.08
N MET A 129 7.32 20.80 -10.51
CA MET A 129 7.19 19.47 -11.09
C MET A 129 6.53 18.54 -10.07
N ILE A 130 5.37 18.00 -10.44
CA ILE A 130 4.66 16.97 -9.68
C ILE A 130 4.92 15.64 -10.38
N GLU A 131 5.56 14.70 -9.69
CA GLU A 131 5.69 13.33 -10.17
C GLU A 131 4.61 12.46 -9.53
N ILE A 132 3.91 11.68 -10.35
CA ILE A 132 3.00 10.63 -9.91
C ILE A 132 3.31 9.32 -10.64
N SER A 133 3.43 8.23 -9.88
CA SER A 133 3.55 6.88 -10.44
C SER A 133 2.18 6.25 -10.67
N ALA A 134 2.14 5.21 -11.49
CA ALA A 134 0.91 4.46 -11.73
C ALA A 134 0.41 3.78 -10.45
N TRP A 135 1.35 3.28 -9.64
CA TRP A 135 1.03 2.71 -8.32
C TRP A 135 0.40 3.72 -7.38
N GLN A 136 0.85 4.98 -7.38
CA GLN A 136 0.21 6.05 -6.61
C GLN A 136 -1.23 6.28 -7.05
N LEU A 137 -1.48 6.38 -8.36
CA LEU A 137 -2.84 6.57 -8.89
C LEU A 137 -3.78 5.44 -8.53
N LEU A 138 -3.35 4.19 -8.75
CA LEU A 138 -4.12 3.00 -8.43
C LEU A 138 -4.41 2.93 -6.91
N PHE A 139 -3.42 3.25 -6.08
CA PHE A 139 -3.56 3.26 -4.63
C PHE A 139 -4.54 4.33 -4.15
N TYR A 140 -4.39 5.59 -4.59
CA TYR A 140 -5.31 6.67 -4.24
C TYR A 140 -6.73 6.41 -4.73
N LYS A 141 -6.89 5.87 -5.96
CA LYS A 141 -8.18 5.40 -6.46
C LYS A 141 -8.76 4.32 -5.55
N SER A 142 -7.94 3.36 -5.12
CA SER A 142 -8.37 2.26 -4.26
C SER A 142 -8.89 2.73 -2.90
N ARG A 143 -8.44 3.90 -2.42
CA ARG A 143 -8.92 4.54 -1.18
C ARG A 143 -10.08 5.52 -1.38
N GLY A 144 -10.56 5.68 -2.61
CA GLY A 144 -11.70 6.54 -2.90
C GLY A 144 -11.39 8.04 -2.90
N GLU A 145 -10.13 8.41 -3.20
CA GLU A 145 -9.73 9.81 -3.31
C GLU A 145 -10.57 10.57 -4.35
N ARG A 146 -11.24 11.64 -3.93
CA ARG A 146 -12.30 12.31 -4.71
C ARG A 146 -11.80 13.02 -5.97
N TYR A 147 -10.51 13.34 -6.02
CA TYR A 147 -9.88 14.00 -7.15
C TYR A 147 -9.45 13.03 -8.26
N ILE A 148 -9.71 11.72 -8.09
CA ILE A 148 -9.44 10.69 -9.09
C ILE A 148 -10.76 10.05 -9.51
N SER A 149 -11.02 10.05 -10.81
CA SER A 149 -12.20 9.41 -11.41
C SER A 149 -11.83 8.44 -12.53
N GLY A 150 -12.77 7.58 -12.93
CA GLY A 150 -12.48 6.43 -13.79
C GLY A 150 -11.63 5.38 -13.07
N PHE A 151 -10.77 4.69 -13.81
CA PHE A 151 -9.98 3.54 -13.37
C PHE A 151 -10.82 2.39 -12.81
N ASP A 152 -11.96 2.09 -13.41
CA ASP A 152 -12.98 1.21 -12.79
C ASP A 152 -12.49 -0.24 -12.54
N ASN A 153 -11.51 -0.70 -13.31
CA ASN A 153 -10.85 -1.99 -13.15
C ASN A 153 -9.51 -1.91 -12.38
N TYR A 154 -9.28 -0.88 -11.54
CA TYR A 154 -8.03 -0.74 -10.78
C TYR A 154 -7.66 -1.99 -9.95
N LYS A 155 -8.66 -2.75 -9.49
CA LYS A 155 -8.47 -3.97 -8.70
C LYS A 155 -7.67 -5.05 -9.43
N ASP A 156 -7.73 -5.08 -10.76
CA ASP A 156 -6.97 -6.04 -11.57
C ASP A 156 -5.46 -5.77 -11.52
N PHE A 157 -5.06 -4.52 -11.32
CA PHE A 157 -3.66 -4.13 -11.16
C PHE A 157 -3.14 -4.37 -9.73
N LEU A 158 -4.04 -4.37 -8.73
CA LEU A 158 -3.69 -4.51 -7.30
C LEU A 158 -3.78 -5.97 -6.82
N LYS A 159 -3.56 -6.93 -7.72
CA LYS A 159 -3.31 -8.34 -7.39
C LYS A 159 -1.80 -8.52 -7.22
N LEU A 160 -1.36 -8.78 -6.00
CA LEU A 160 0.04 -8.76 -5.60
C LEU A 160 0.49 -10.14 -5.14
N PHE A 161 1.40 -10.77 -5.90
CA PHE A 161 1.96 -12.09 -5.56
C PHE A 161 3.00 -11.94 -4.45
N ILE A 162 2.75 -12.49 -3.27
CA ILE A 162 3.63 -12.36 -2.11
C ILE A 162 4.78 -13.37 -2.18
N HIS A 163 6.00 -12.86 -2.20
CA HIS A 163 7.21 -13.69 -2.08
C HIS A 163 7.68 -13.84 -0.64
N TYR A 164 7.51 -12.79 0.17
CA TYR A 164 8.01 -12.74 1.54
C TYR A 164 7.17 -11.81 2.41
N VAL A 165 7.02 -12.15 3.69
CA VAL A 165 6.47 -11.30 4.75
C VAL A 165 7.50 -11.19 5.87
N GLY A 166 7.68 -10.00 6.44
CA GLY A 166 8.57 -9.85 7.58
C GLY A 166 8.23 -8.68 8.47
N LYS A 167 8.81 -8.69 9.67
CA LYS A 167 8.78 -7.58 10.62
C LYS A 167 10.16 -7.03 10.96
N THR A 168 10.17 -5.92 11.68
CA THR A 168 11.39 -5.26 12.18
C THR A 168 11.13 -4.54 13.50
N SER A 169 12.15 -4.48 14.36
CA SER A 169 12.08 -3.77 15.65
C SER A 169 12.18 -2.25 15.51
N LYS A 170 12.74 -1.77 14.39
CA LYS A 170 12.94 -0.35 14.10
C LYS A 170 11.92 0.15 13.10
N SER A 171 12.28 0.17 11.82
CA SER A 171 11.41 0.56 10.72
C SER A 171 11.69 -0.25 9.46
N THR A 172 10.68 -0.37 8.60
CA THR A 172 10.81 -1.03 7.29
C THR A 172 11.87 -0.33 6.44
N TYR A 173 11.93 1.00 6.49
CA TYR A 173 12.94 1.78 5.78
C TYR A 173 14.37 1.37 6.19
N GLU A 174 14.68 1.37 7.49
CA GLU A 174 16.02 1.00 7.96
C GLU A 174 16.33 -0.47 7.64
N ARG A 175 15.34 -1.36 7.80
CA ARG A 175 15.50 -2.80 7.56
C ARG A 175 15.86 -3.10 6.11
N LEU A 176 15.16 -2.49 5.15
CA LEU A 176 15.32 -2.78 3.72
C LEU A 176 16.46 -1.98 3.07
N SER A 177 16.94 -0.92 3.73
CA SER A 177 18.11 -0.14 3.28
C SER A 177 19.44 -0.89 3.46
N LYS A 178 19.52 -1.83 4.41
CA LYS A 178 20.80 -2.48 4.82
C LYS A 178 21.12 -3.79 4.08
N GLY A 179 20.51 -4.02 2.91
CA GLY A 179 20.56 -5.31 2.22
C GLY A 179 19.70 -6.35 2.95
N HIS A 180 18.77 -6.97 2.24
CA HIS A 180 17.80 -7.90 2.82
C HIS A 180 17.90 -9.25 2.11
N HIS A 181 18.22 -10.33 2.84
CA HIS A 181 18.49 -11.64 2.25
C HIS A 181 17.36 -12.15 1.36
N ALA A 182 16.10 -12.11 1.81
CA ALA A 182 14.98 -12.53 0.98
C ALA A 182 14.86 -11.68 -0.29
N ARG A 183 15.11 -10.37 -0.20
CA ARG A 183 15.04 -9.45 -1.34
C ARG A 183 16.12 -9.78 -2.39
N LEU A 184 17.33 -10.08 -1.93
CA LEU A 184 18.44 -10.51 -2.79
C LEU A 184 18.14 -11.87 -3.45
N ASN A 185 17.65 -12.84 -2.66
CA ASN A 185 17.31 -14.17 -3.16
C ASN A 185 16.20 -14.11 -4.21
N ILE A 186 15.18 -13.27 -4.01
CA ILE A 186 14.12 -13.04 -5.00
C ILE A 186 14.71 -12.44 -6.27
N LEU A 187 15.48 -11.35 -6.15
CA LEU A 187 16.11 -10.68 -7.29
C LEU A 187 17.06 -11.58 -8.09
N SER A 188 17.63 -12.61 -7.47
CA SER A 188 18.54 -13.56 -8.12
C SER A 188 17.86 -14.81 -8.69
N SER A 189 16.61 -15.10 -8.30
CA SER A 189 16.00 -16.42 -8.56
C SER A 189 14.63 -16.36 -9.22
N GLU A 190 13.90 -15.25 -9.10
CA GLU A 190 12.63 -15.06 -9.79
C GLU A 190 12.84 -14.45 -11.18
N GLU A 191 11.85 -14.63 -12.04
CA GLU A 191 11.79 -14.00 -13.35
C GLU A 191 10.75 -12.87 -13.34
N PRO A 192 10.92 -11.82 -14.15
CA PRO A 192 9.85 -10.86 -14.36
C PRO A 192 8.64 -11.55 -15.02
N ILE A 193 7.44 -11.20 -14.59
CA ILE A 193 6.15 -11.61 -15.17
C ILE A 193 6.09 -11.17 -16.63
N ASN A 194 6.49 -9.93 -16.94
CA ASN A 194 6.76 -9.50 -18.31
C ASN A 194 8.26 -9.52 -18.58
N ARG A 195 8.70 -10.41 -19.49
CA ARG A 195 10.10 -10.54 -19.93
C ARG A 195 10.71 -9.29 -20.59
N GLN A 196 9.90 -8.28 -20.92
CA GLN A 196 10.36 -7.00 -21.42
C GLN A 196 10.72 -6.01 -20.29
N ASN A 197 10.28 -6.27 -19.06
CA ASN A 197 10.56 -5.43 -17.90
C ASN A 197 11.74 -5.98 -17.10
N LEU A 198 12.34 -5.13 -16.27
CA LEU A 198 13.27 -5.59 -15.24
C LEU A 198 12.49 -6.13 -14.04
N LEU A 199 12.98 -7.22 -13.42
CA LEU A 199 12.38 -7.74 -12.19
C LEU A 199 12.32 -6.67 -11.09
N SER A 200 13.28 -5.73 -11.05
CA SER A 200 13.29 -4.62 -10.09
C SER A 200 12.13 -3.63 -10.24
N GLU A 201 11.45 -3.61 -11.39
CA GLU A 201 10.27 -2.78 -11.64
C GLU A 201 8.98 -3.49 -11.21
N GLU A 202 8.96 -4.82 -11.28
CA GLU A 202 7.82 -5.64 -10.90
C GLU A 202 7.84 -6.10 -9.45
N LEU A 203 9.02 -6.08 -8.81
CA LEU A 203 9.18 -6.38 -7.40
C LEU A 203 8.77 -5.17 -6.56
N LEU A 204 7.78 -5.37 -5.69
CA LEU A 204 7.15 -4.34 -4.87
C LEU A 204 7.50 -4.53 -3.40
N ILE A 205 7.67 -3.42 -2.70
CA ILE A 205 7.74 -3.33 -1.25
C ILE A 205 6.40 -2.79 -0.77
N LEU A 206 5.75 -3.59 0.06
CA LEU A 206 4.50 -3.27 0.73
C LEU A 206 4.83 -3.03 2.20
N ALA A 207 4.63 -1.80 2.68
CA ALA A 207 4.88 -1.46 4.07
C ALA A 207 3.55 -1.21 4.77
N PHE A 208 3.37 -1.83 5.93
CA PHE A 208 2.09 -1.85 6.63
C PHE A 208 2.18 -1.18 8.01
N GLU A 209 1.13 -0.44 8.35
CA GLU A 209 0.76 -0.14 9.73
C GLU A 209 -0.17 -1.22 10.26
N VAL A 210 -0.19 -1.40 11.57
CA VAL A 210 -1.00 -2.40 12.25
C VAL A 210 -1.73 -1.69 13.38
N ASP A 211 -3.05 -1.77 13.34
CA ASP A 211 -3.95 -1.32 14.38
C ASP A 211 -4.58 -2.53 15.07
N ALA A 212 -4.76 -2.46 16.39
CA ALA A 212 -5.40 -3.53 17.13
C ALA A 212 -6.29 -3.01 18.25
N VAL A 213 -7.41 -3.70 18.45
CA VAL A 213 -8.40 -3.42 19.49
C VAL A 213 -8.71 -4.72 20.22
N ASN A 214 -8.72 -4.64 21.55
CA ASN A 214 -9.07 -5.77 22.41
C ASN A 214 -10.60 -5.80 22.57
N ILE A 215 -11.21 -6.94 22.24
CA ILE A 215 -12.64 -7.20 22.35
C ILE A 215 -12.85 -8.21 23.46
N ILE A 216 -13.43 -7.75 24.57
CA ILE A 216 -13.61 -8.56 25.79
C ILE A 216 -15.10 -8.77 26.01
N GLN A 217 -15.54 -10.03 26.07
CA GLN A 217 -16.92 -10.34 26.45
C GLN A 217 -17.10 -10.20 27.97
N ASN A 218 -18.03 -9.34 28.39
CA ASN A 218 -18.31 -9.03 29.80
C ASN A 218 -17.08 -8.45 30.55
N PRO A 219 -16.55 -7.30 30.10
CA PRO A 219 -15.34 -6.71 30.67
C PRO A 219 -15.56 -6.27 32.12
N LYS A 220 -14.56 -6.49 32.97
CA LYS A 220 -14.46 -5.85 34.28
C LYS A 220 -13.47 -4.68 34.21
N GLU A 221 -13.54 -3.74 35.14
CA GLU A 221 -12.72 -2.50 35.11
C GLU A 221 -11.21 -2.75 35.04
N TYR A 222 -10.72 -3.89 35.55
CA TYR A 222 -9.31 -4.27 35.50
C TYR A 222 -8.91 -5.08 34.26
N ASP A 223 -9.85 -5.40 33.36
CA ASP A 223 -9.58 -6.18 32.14
C ASP A 223 -9.10 -5.32 30.96
N LEU A 224 -9.07 -3.99 31.12
CA LEU A 224 -8.58 -3.05 30.11
C LEU A 224 -7.05 -2.93 30.16
N GLY A 225 -6.36 -3.97 29.71
CA GLY A 225 -4.91 -3.95 29.50
C GLY A 225 -4.50 -3.12 28.29
N GLU A 226 -3.29 -2.55 28.31
CA GLU A 226 -2.69 -1.91 27.14
C GLU A 226 -2.22 -2.95 26.11
N THR A 227 -2.65 -2.78 24.86
CA THR A 227 -2.18 -3.60 23.74
C THR A 227 -0.72 -3.31 23.44
N LYS A 228 0.15 -4.31 23.61
CA LYS A 228 1.55 -4.21 23.21
C LYS A 228 1.69 -4.37 21.70
N LEU A 229 1.85 -3.25 21.00
CA LEU A 229 1.90 -3.20 19.54
C LEU A 229 2.92 -4.17 18.90
N ASN A 230 4.09 -4.38 19.52
CA ASN A 230 5.08 -5.32 18.98
C ASN A 230 4.58 -6.78 19.01
N ASP A 231 3.85 -7.17 20.05
CA ASP A 231 3.29 -8.54 20.17
C ASP A 231 2.19 -8.75 19.12
N VAL A 232 1.40 -7.72 18.85
CA VAL A 232 0.42 -7.70 17.76
C VAL A 232 1.11 -7.87 16.41
N ILE A 233 2.17 -7.11 16.12
CA ILE A 233 2.90 -7.20 14.86
C ILE A 233 3.48 -8.62 14.66
N ASP A 234 4.01 -9.22 15.72
CA ASP A 234 4.48 -10.62 15.70
C ASP A 234 3.37 -11.59 15.35
N LEU A 235 2.17 -11.39 15.90
CA LEU A 235 0.99 -12.19 15.62
C LEU A 235 0.52 -12.04 14.17
N VAL A 236 0.48 -10.81 13.67
CA VAL A 236 0.10 -10.50 12.29
C VAL A 236 1.08 -11.11 11.29
N GLU A 237 2.39 -10.93 11.49
CA GLU A 237 3.43 -11.51 10.63
C GLU A 237 3.27 -13.03 10.54
N ARG A 238 3.16 -13.71 11.68
CA ARG A 238 2.99 -15.16 11.76
C ARG A 238 1.71 -15.63 11.08
N SER A 239 0.61 -14.92 11.30
CA SER A 239 -0.69 -15.23 10.70
C SER A 239 -0.64 -15.15 9.17
N LEU A 240 0.00 -14.10 8.63
CA LEU A 240 0.20 -13.94 7.19
C LEU A 240 1.11 -15.04 6.62
N ILE A 241 2.24 -15.33 7.27
CA ILE A 241 3.17 -16.37 6.80
C ILE A 241 2.50 -17.76 6.80
N SER A 242 1.76 -18.09 7.85
CA SER A 242 1.09 -19.39 7.96
C SER A 242 -0.05 -19.54 6.97
N SER A 243 -0.83 -18.47 6.76
CA SER A 243 -2.01 -18.50 5.91
C SER A 243 -1.67 -18.43 4.42
N LEU A 244 -0.69 -17.59 4.06
CA LEU A 244 -0.30 -17.37 2.67
C LEU A 244 0.88 -18.26 2.25
N MET A 245 1.66 -18.82 3.18
CA MET A 245 2.80 -19.70 2.86
C MET A 245 3.81 -19.13 1.83
N PRO A 246 4.20 -17.84 1.93
CA PRO A 246 5.01 -17.16 0.91
C PRO A 246 6.39 -17.81 0.72
N LYS A 247 6.79 -18.09 -0.53
CA LYS A 247 7.94 -18.93 -0.89
C LYS A 247 9.23 -18.66 -0.11
N TYR A 248 9.61 -17.41 0.08
CA TYR A 248 10.91 -17.02 0.65
C TYR A 248 10.95 -16.86 2.18
N ASN A 249 9.85 -17.12 2.89
CA ASN A 249 9.89 -17.25 4.34
C ASN A 249 10.45 -18.63 4.73
N GLU A 250 11.59 -18.68 5.40
CA GLU A 250 12.21 -19.94 5.86
C GLU A 250 11.35 -20.64 6.92
N VAL A 251 10.79 -19.87 7.86
CA VAL A 251 9.86 -20.36 8.87
C VAL A 251 8.43 -20.22 8.32
N LYS A 252 7.70 -21.34 8.21
CA LYS A 252 6.33 -21.39 7.66
C LYS A 252 5.22 -21.53 8.72
N TYR A 253 5.58 -21.74 9.99
CA TYR A 253 4.64 -21.87 11.10
C TYR A 253 3.46 -22.84 10.84
N LYS A 254 3.77 -24.14 10.69
CA LYS A 254 2.81 -25.18 10.27
C LYS A 254 1.66 -25.48 11.24
N SER A 255 1.76 -25.08 12.51
CA SER A 255 0.76 -25.37 13.55
C SER A 255 0.86 -24.34 14.67
N HIS A 256 -0.02 -23.35 14.68
CA HIS A 256 0.01 -22.30 15.71
C HIS A 256 -0.80 -22.59 16.98
N GLY A 257 -1.54 -23.71 17.04
CA GLY A 257 -2.30 -24.09 18.24
C GLY A 257 -1.45 -24.28 19.51
N GLU A 258 -0.13 -24.49 19.37
CA GLU A 258 0.77 -24.68 20.53
C GLU A 258 1.27 -23.37 21.16
N LYS A 259 1.29 -22.24 20.44
CA LYS A 259 1.85 -20.98 20.97
C LYS A 259 0.84 -20.02 21.55
N PHE A 260 -0.43 -20.15 21.19
CA PHE A 260 -1.48 -19.32 21.79
C PHE A 260 -1.72 -19.66 23.28
N LYS A 261 -1.11 -20.74 23.79
CA LYS A 261 -1.43 -21.35 25.09
C LYS A 261 -0.48 -21.09 26.25
N GLU A 262 0.69 -20.48 26.05
CA GLU A 262 1.65 -20.32 27.17
C GLU A 262 1.84 -18.87 27.67
N SER A 263 1.37 -17.85 26.92
CA SER A 263 1.60 -16.44 27.29
C SER A 263 0.53 -15.44 26.86
N ASP A 264 -0.50 -15.85 26.11
CA ASP A 264 -1.36 -14.90 25.42
C ASP A 264 -2.56 -14.51 26.29
N GLU A 265 -2.80 -13.20 26.41
CA GLU A 265 -3.92 -12.62 27.16
C GLU A 265 -5.28 -12.88 26.49
N PHE A 266 -5.27 -13.27 25.21
CA PHE A 266 -6.46 -13.43 24.38
C PHE A 266 -6.75 -14.92 24.14
N ASP A 267 -7.99 -15.25 23.76
CA ASP A 267 -8.47 -16.58 23.34
C ASP A 267 -8.51 -16.74 21.80
N SER A 268 -8.48 -15.61 21.08
CA SER A 268 -8.38 -15.60 19.62
C SER A 268 -7.86 -14.26 19.09
N CYS A 269 -7.39 -14.25 17.86
CA CYS A 269 -7.10 -13.06 17.07
C CYS A 269 -7.80 -13.13 15.72
N CYS A 270 -8.42 -12.03 15.32
CA CYS A 270 -9.01 -11.85 13.99
C CYS A 270 -8.21 -10.78 13.24
N LEU A 271 -7.71 -11.12 12.06
CA LEU A 271 -6.88 -10.24 11.24
C LEU A 271 -7.56 -9.91 9.92
N THR A 272 -7.67 -8.62 9.60
CA THR A 272 -8.23 -8.11 8.34
C THR A 272 -7.26 -7.19 7.60
N LEU A 273 -7.34 -7.18 6.26
CA LEU A 273 -6.58 -6.26 5.40
C LEU A 273 -7.46 -5.07 5.00
N ASN A 274 -7.12 -3.87 5.48
CA ASN A 274 -7.86 -2.64 5.22
C ASN A 274 -7.32 -1.87 4.01
N ASP A 275 -7.18 -2.54 2.87
CA ASP A 275 -6.94 -1.92 1.57
C ASP A 275 -7.66 -2.69 0.48
N ASN A 276 -8.10 -2.01 -0.59
CA ASN A 276 -8.72 -2.65 -1.75
C ASN A 276 -7.65 -3.32 -2.66
N ILE A 277 -6.86 -4.23 -2.09
CA ILE A 277 -5.81 -5.01 -2.75
C ILE A 277 -6.05 -6.51 -2.51
N GLN A 278 -5.47 -7.34 -3.36
CA GLN A 278 -5.45 -8.79 -3.18
C GLN A 278 -4.01 -9.26 -2.98
N LEU A 279 -3.72 -9.88 -1.84
CA LEU A 279 -2.45 -10.57 -1.59
C LEU A 279 -2.64 -12.04 -1.93
N PHE A 280 -1.72 -12.65 -2.68
CA PHE A 280 -1.85 -14.06 -3.02
C PHE A 280 -0.50 -14.76 -3.18
N THR A 281 -0.53 -16.08 -3.09
CA THR A 281 0.57 -17.01 -3.38
C THR A 281 0.00 -18.18 -4.17
N ASP A 282 0.82 -19.21 -4.42
CA ASP A 282 0.34 -20.47 -5.00
C ASP A 282 -0.61 -21.23 -4.06
N GLU A 283 -0.57 -20.94 -2.75
CA GLU A 283 -1.28 -21.70 -1.71
C GLU A 283 -2.62 -21.04 -1.33
N ALA A 284 -2.66 -19.70 -1.29
CA ALA A 284 -3.81 -18.97 -0.78
C ALA A 284 -3.90 -17.53 -1.30
N LYS A 285 -5.05 -16.90 -1.05
CA LYS A 285 -5.30 -15.49 -1.36
C LYS A 285 -6.04 -14.82 -0.20
N LEU A 286 -5.72 -13.56 0.06
CA LEU A 286 -6.38 -12.69 1.03
C LEU A 286 -6.81 -11.41 0.32
N CYS A 287 -8.11 -11.20 0.20
CA CYS A 287 -8.71 -10.01 -0.41
C CYS A 287 -9.07 -9.00 0.67
N GLY A 288 -8.40 -7.85 0.63
CA GLY A 288 -8.73 -6.74 1.51
C GLY A 288 -9.90 -5.92 1.02
N LYS A 289 -10.41 -5.07 1.90
CA LYS A 289 -11.40 -4.05 1.56
C LYS A 289 -11.15 -2.81 2.39
N TYR A 290 -10.96 -1.69 1.70
CA TYR A 290 -10.77 -0.41 2.35
C TYR A 290 -12.11 0.11 2.88
N ASP A 291 -12.12 0.44 4.17
CA ASP A 291 -13.16 1.22 4.82
C ASP A 291 -12.49 2.26 5.72
N ALA A 292 -12.92 3.52 5.61
CA ALA A 292 -12.38 4.61 6.44
C ALA A 292 -12.66 4.38 7.94
N SER A 293 -13.68 3.58 8.29
CA SER A 293 -13.99 3.15 9.65
C SER A 293 -13.22 1.91 10.10
N GLY A 294 -12.51 1.23 9.19
CA GLY A 294 -11.77 0.00 9.46
C GLY A 294 -12.62 -1.28 9.61
N LEU A 295 -13.95 -1.19 9.50
CA LEU A 295 -14.87 -2.31 9.65
C LEU A 295 -15.47 -2.71 8.30
N SER A 296 -14.74 -3.53 7.55
CA SER A 296 -15.14 -3.94 6.20
C SER A 296 -15.47 -5.44 6.12
N ASN A 297 -16.43 -5.82 5.26
CA ASN A 297 -16.56 -7.21 4.79
C ASN A 297 -15.38 -7.53 3.86
N SER A 298 -14.22 -7.79 4.44
CA SER A 298 -13.01 -8.30 3.80
C SER A 298 -12.76 -9.76 4.18
N ASP A 299 -11.91 -10.44 3.43
CA ASP A 299 -11.36 -11.72 3.88
C ASP A 299 -10.64 -11.52 5.22
N TYR A 300 -10.68 -12.54 6.08
CA TYR A 300 -10.08 -12.45 7.41
C TYR A 300 -9.37 -13.74 7.81
N ILE A 301 -8.35 -13.60 8.64
CA ILE A 301 -7.62 -14.73 9.24
C ILE A 301 -8.01 -14.82 10.71
N ILE A 302 -8.50 -15.98 11.14
CA ILE A 302 -8.67 -16.29 12.57
C ILE A 302 -7.52 -17.15 13.03
N LEU A 303 -6.93 -16.75 14.15
CA LEU A 303 -6.01 -17.55 14.94
C LEU A 303 -6.64 -17.82 16.30
N ASP A 304 -6.78 -19.09 16.67
CA ASP A 304 -7.28 -19.52 17.97
C ASP A 304 -6.65 -20.87 18.39
N GLU A 305 -7.16 -21.50 19.46
CA GLU A 305 -6.68 -22.80 19.93
C GLU A 305 -6.78 -23.93 18.89
N SER A 306 -7.72 -23.83 17.92
CA SER A 306 -7.90 -24.81 16.85
C SER A 306 -6.88 -24.65 15.73
N GLY A 307 -6.19 -23.51 15.68
CA GLY A 307 -5.15 -23.20 14.72
C GLY A 307 -5.44 -21.92 13.95
N ILE A 308 -4.96 -21.88 12.69
CA ILE A 308 -5.15 -20.74 11.79
C ILE A 308 -6.15 -21.12 10.70
N SER A 309 -7.11 -20.26 10.46
CA SER A 309 -8.05 -20.37 9.35
C SER A 309 -8.12 -19.07 8.57
N LEU A 310 -7.97 -19.18 7.25
CA LEU A 310 -8.23 -18.09 6.30
C LEU A 310 -9.65 -18.23 5.77
N ASN A 311 -10.44 -17.18 5.96
CA ASN A 311 -11.86 -17.16 5.64
C ASN A 311 -12.11 -16.13 4.54
N ASN A 312 -12.55 -16.62 3.38
CA ASN A 312 -12.82 -15.79 2.21
C ASN A 312 -14.31 -15.44 2.17
N ILE A 313 -14.63 -14.17 1.92
CA ILE A 313 -16.00 -13.63 1.81
C ILE A 313 -16.38 -13.39 0.35
#